data_AF-A0A7R9Z2Q9-F1
#
_entry.id   AF-A0A7R9Z2Q9-F1
#
_cell.length_a   1.000
_cell.length_b   1.000
_cell.length_c   1.000
_cell.angle_alpha   90.00
_cell.angle_beta   90.00
_cell.angle_gamma   90.00
#
_symmetry.space_group_name_H-M   'P 1'
#
loop_
_entity.id
_entity.type
_entity.pdbx_description
1 polymer ?
#
loop_
_entity_poly.entity_id
_entity_poly.type
_entity_poly.pdbx_seq_one_letter_code
_entity_poly.pdbx_strand_id
1 'polypeptide(L)'
;CHAMGPMARAKKLMDPADYERVVEEKMRREGLTRKQAEDEYNQYLENPPFYYALEKKEEYYKSLGYKDLFEGMIGEAEKEGRGDEVRERIRKFQQKGRLKGFSVIIIALISFYFAREAYWSDPENFLPGI
;
A
#
# COMPACT_ATOMS: atom_id res chain seq x y z
N CYS A 1 -13.60 -3.45 -20.13
CA CYS A 1 -14.49 -2.97 -19.04
C CYS A 1 -14.09 -3.70 -17.78
N HIS A 2 -13.42 -3.04 -16.83
CA HIS A 2 -13.19 -3.65 -15.53
C HIS A 2 -14.50 -3.60 -14.74
N ALA A 3 -14.98 -4.76 -14.31
CA ALA A 3 -16.16 -4.83 -13.46
C ALA A 3 -15.83 -4.21 -12.10
N MET A 4 -16.71 -3.35 -11.60
CA MET A 4 -16.61 -2.74 -10.27
C MET A 4 -16.54 -3.85 -9.21
N GLY A 5 -15.52 -3.83 -8.35
CA GLY A 5 -15.31 -4.83 -7.29
C GLY A 5 -16.23 -4.61 -6.06
N PRO A 6 -16.16 -5.51 -5.07
CA PRO A 6 -17.04 -5.48 -3.90
C PRO A 6 -16.90 -4.23 -3.02
N MET A 7 -15.69 -3.68 -2.84
CA MET A 7 -15.45 -2.49 -2.01
C MET A 7 -15.95 -1.22 -2.69
N ALA A 8 -15.71 -1.10 -4.00
CA ALA A 8 -16.21 -0.01 -4.81
C ALA A 8 -17.75 0.02 -4.85
N ARG A 9 -18.38 -1.16 -4.99
CA ARG A 9 -19.84 -1.28 -4.89
C ARG A 9 -20.37 -0.87 -3.52
N ALA A 10 -19.73 -1.34 -2.45
CA ALA A 10 -20.13 -1.00 -1.09
C ALA A 10 -20.05 0.51 -0.84
N LYS A 11 -18.95 1.17 -1.23
CA LYS A 11 -18.80 2.63 -1.09
C LYS A 11 -19.85 3.40 -1.89
N LYS A 12 -20.10 3.01 -3.14
CA LYS A 12 -21.11 3.65 -3.99
C LYS A 12 -22.54 3.49 -3.44
N LEU A 13 -22.82 2.39 -2.74
CA LEU A 13 -24.12 2.12 -2.10
C LEU A 13 -24.27 2.83 -0.76
N MET A 14 -23.24 2.81 0.09
CA MET A 14 -23.29 3.38 1.44
C MET A 14 -23.13 4.90 1.44
N ASP A 15 -22.35 5.45 0.51
CA ASP A 15 -22.01 6.87 0.46
C ASP A 15 -21.81 7.36 -0.99
N PRO A 16 -22.92 7.46 -1.76
CA PRO A 16 -22.86 7.85 -3.16
C PRO A 16 -22.37 9.29 -3.36
N ALA A 17 -22.68 10.19 -2.43
CA ALA A 17 -22.28 11.59 -2.53
C ALA A 17 -20.76 11.76 -2.43
N ASP A 18 -20.11 11.07 -1.50
CA ASP A 18 -18.65 11.08 -1.40
C ASP A 18 -17.99 10.40 -2.59
N TYR A 19 -18.56 9.29 -3.08
CA TYR A 19 -18.04 8.60 -4.26
C TYR A 19 -18.02 9.53 -5.49
N GLU A 20 -19.14 10.19 -5.77
CA GLU A 20 -19.26 11.12 -6.90
C GLU A 20 -18.33 12.33 -6.74
N ARG A 21 -18.22 12.89 -5.53
CA ARG A 21 -17.28 13.99 -5.24
C ARG A 21 -15.84 13.62 -5.57
N VAL A 22 -15.38 12.43 -5.17
CA VAL A 22 -14.00 12.00 -5.44
C VAL A 22 -13.77 11.76 -6.94
N VAL A 23 -14.75 11.19 -7.65
CA VAL A 23 -14.68 11.03 -9.11
C VAL A 23 -14.59 12.39 -9.80
N GLU A 24 -15.43 13.36 -9.43
CA GLU A 24 -15.40 14.72 -10.00
C GLU A 24 -14.08 15.44 -9.70
N GLU A 25 -13.57 15.32 -8.46
CA GLU A 25 -12.27 15.90 -8.09
C GLU A 25 -11.13 15.31 -8.93
N LYS A 26 -11.15 14.00 -9.18
CA LYS A 26 -10.17 13.32 -10.05
C LYS A 26 -10.27 13.79 -11.50
N MET A 27 -11.48 13.88 -12.05
CA MET A 27 -11.70 14.43 -13.40
C MET A 27 -11.11 15.83 -13.52
N ARG A 28 -11.37 16.70 -12.54
CA ARG A 28 -10.90 18.10 -12.55
C ARG A 28 -9.38 18.20 -12.41
N ARG A 29 -8.76 17.42 -11.52
CA ARG A 29 -7.32 17.53 -11.21
C ARG A 29 -6.43 16.87 -12.25
N GLU A 30 -6.87 15.74 -12.78
CA GLU A 30 -6.05 14.86 -13.61
C GLU A 30 -6.48 14.92 -15.10
N GLY A 31 -7.54 15.67 -15.42
CA GLY A 31 -8.04 15.80 -16.81
C GLY A 31 -8.64 14.50 -17.35
N LEU A 32 -9.04 13.59 -16.45
CA LEU A 32 -9.54 12.26 -16.81
C LEU A 32 -10.98 12.32 -17.28
N THR A 33 -11.33 11.41 -18.19
CA THR A 33 -12.75 11.14 -18.49
C THR A 33 -13.43 10.52 -17.27
N ARG A 34 -14.74 10.71 -17.14
CA ARG A 34 -15.51 10.14 -16.02
C ARG A 34 -15.27 8.64 -15.84
N LYS A 35 -15.24 7.89 -16.93
CA LYS A 35 -14.98 6.45 -16.92
C LYS A 35 -13.59 6.12 -16.38
N GLN A 36 -12.56 6.87 -16.77
CA GLN A 36 -11.20 6.69 -16.24
C GLN A 36 -11.12 7.04 -14.75
N ALA A 37 -11.75 8.13 -14.33
CA ALA A 37 -11.79 8.54 -12.93
C ALA A 37 -12.52 7.50 -12.05
N GLU A 38 -13.64 6.94 -12.55
CA GLU A 38 -14.34 5.84 -11.88
C GLU A 38 -13.49 4.57 -11.82
N ASP A 39 -12.87 4.15 -12.92
CA ASP A 39 -12.00 2.97 -12.94
C ASP A 39 -10.81 3.13 -11.98
N GLU A 40 -10.19 4.30 -11.94
CA GLU A 40 -9.10 4.59 -11.00
C GLU A 40 -9.51 4.61 -9.54
N TYR A 41 -10.68 5.20 -9.25
CA TYR A 41 -11.18 5.27 -7.89
C TYR A 41 -11.64 3.89 -7.41
N ASN A 42 -12.23 3.09 -8.29
CA ASN A 42 -12.56 1.70 -8.01
C ASN A 42 -11.31 0.90 -7.68
N GLN A 43 -10.24 1.01 -8.48
CA GLN A 43 -8.97 0.33 -8.19
C GLN A 43 -8.35 0.80 -6.85
N TYR A 44 -8.48 2.08 -6.51
CA TYR A 44 -8.07 2.60 -5.21
C TYR A 44 -8.87 1.99 -4.04
N LEU A 45 -10.17 1.73 -4.22
CA LEU A 45 -11.03 1.15 -3.18
C LEU A 45 -10.82 -0.37 -3.03
N GLU A 46 -10.49 -1.06 -4.12
CA GLU A 46 -10.25 -2.52 -4.11
C GLU A 46 -8.85 -2.90 -3.60
N ASN A 47 -7.87 -1.99 -3.71
CA ASN A 47 -6.53 -2.21 -3.23
C ASN A 47 -6.29 -1.47 -1.91
N PRO A 48 -5.56 -2.04 -0.93
CA PRO A 48 -5.22 -1.31 0.28
C PRO A 48 -4.49 0.00 -0.08
N PRO A 49 -4.83 1.15 0.54
CA PRO A 49 -4.40 2.49 0.10
C PRO A 49 -2.87 2.68 0.03
N PHE A 50 -2.10 1.81 0.70
CA PHE A 50 -0.65 1.78 0.63
C PHE A 50 -0.11 1.17 -0.68
N TYR A 51 -0.71 0.08 -1.18
CA TYR A 51 -0.17 -0.67 -2.32
C TYR A 51 -0.51 -0.02 -3.66
N TYR A 52 -1.75 0.44 -3.85
CA TYR A 52 -2.17 1.08 -5.10
C TYR A 52 -1.38 2.37 -5.39
N ALA A 53 -1.15 3.19 -4.37
CA ALA A 53 -0.38 4.43 -4.53
C ALA A 53 1.10 4.19 -4.81
N LEU A 54 1.66 3.05 -4.35
CA LEU A 54 3.03 2.66 -4.65
C LEU A 54 3.15 2.07 -6.05
N GLU A 55 2.24 1.18 -6.44
CA GLU A 55 2.22 0.54 -7.76
C GLU A 55 2.06 1.57 -8.88
N LYS A 56 1.10 2.50 -8.77
CA LYS A 56 0.95 3.58 -9.75
C LYS A 56 2.18 4.47 -9.89
N LYS A 57 2.83 4.80 -8.77
CA LYS A 57 4.05 5.61 -8.82
C LYS A 57 5.22 4.82 -9.39
N GLU A 58 5.29 3.52 -9.11
CA GLU A 58 6.29 2.63 -9.69
C GLU A 58 6.12 2.53 -11.21
N GLU A 59 4.89 2.36 -11.70
CA GLU A 59 4.57 2.40 -13.13
C GLU A 59 4.95 3.75 -13.76
N TYR A 60 4.64 4.87 -13.09
CA TYR A 60 5.03 6.19 -13.56
C TYR A 60 6.55 6.33 -13.74
N TYR A 61 7.35 5.97 -12.74
CA TYR A 61 8.81 6.08 -12.85
C TYR A 61 9.42 5.07 -13.83
N LYS A 62 8.82 3.88 -13.97
CA LYS A 62 9.19 2.95 -15.05
C LYS A 62 8.92 3.52 -16.43
N SER A 63 7.81 4.24 -16.61
CA SER A 63 7.50 4.90 -17.88
C SER A 63 8.50 6.01 -18.24
N LEU A 64 9.15 6.62 -17.23
CA LEU A 64 10.24 7.59 -17.40
C LEU A 64 11.61 6.94 -17.67
N GLY A 65 11.69 5.60 -17.68
CA GLY A 65 12.92 4.85 -17.95
C GLY A 65 13.73 4.46 -16.71
N TYR A 66 13.23 4.71 -15.51
CA TYR A 66 13.87 4.27 -14.27
C TYR A 66 13.50 2.82 -13.93
N LYS A 67 14.38 2.09 -13.24
CA LYS A 67 14.17 0.66 -12.95
C LYS A 67 13.09 0.44 -11.90
N ASP A 68 13.03 1.33 -10.91
CA ASP A 68 12.08 1.28 -9.82
C ASP A 68 11.70 2.67 -9.31
N LEU A 69 10.68 2.71 -8.45
CA LEU A 69 10.15 3.92 -7.82
C LEU A 69 11.25 4.75 -7.12
N PHE A 70 12.15 4.10 -6.39
CA PHE A 70 13.14 4.81 -5.57
C PHE A 70 14.24 5.41 -6.44
N GLU A 71 14.67 4.71 -7.48
CA GLU A 71 15.61 5.22 -8.46
C GLU A 71 15.04 6.42 -9.20
N GLY A 72 13.75 6.38 -9.60
CA GLY A 72 13.08 7.52 -10.22
C GLY A 72 12.94 8.72 -9.28
N MET A 73 12.60 8.49 -8.01
CA MET A 73 12.54 9.56 -7.01
C MET A 73 13.91 10.21 -6.76
N ILE A 74 15.00 9.42 -6.76
CA ILE A 74 16.36 9.94 -6.60
C ILE A 74 16.79 10.68 -7.86
N GLY A 75 16.58 10.11 -9.05
CA GLY A 75 16.97 10.71 -10.33
C GLY A 75 16.28 12.05 -10.61
N GLU A 76 14.97 12.16 -10.33
CA GLU A 76 14.29 13.46 -10.44
C GLU A 76 14.77 14.46 -9.40
N ALA A 77 15.05 14.03 -8.17
CA ALA A 77 15.59 14.91 -7.13
C ALA A 77 17.03 15.36 -7.43
N GLU A 78 17.83 14.55 -8.12
CA GLU A 78 19.18 14.92 -8.57
C GLU A 78 19.14 16.06 -9.60
N LYS A 79 18.13 16.09 -10.48
CA LYS A 79 17.92 17.23 -11.41
C LYS A 79 17.64 18.55 -10.68
N GLU A 80 17.09 18.48 -9.47
CA GLU A 80 16.80 19.62 -8.60
C GLU A 80 17.92 19.91 -7.58
N GLY A 81 19.05 19.19 -7.62
CA GLY A 81 20.14 19.33 -6.65
C GLY A 81 19.83 18.81 -5.24
N ARG A 82 18.79 17.97 -5.10
CA ARG A 82 18.29 17.41 -3.83
C ARG A 82 18.46 15.89 -3.71
N GLY A 83 19.23 15.28 -4.61
CA GLY A 83 19.43 13.83 -4.68
C GLY A 83 19.91 13.21 -3.36
N ASP A 84 20.90 13.83 -2.71
CA ASP A 84 21.47 13.32 -1.46
C ASP A 84 20.47 13.35 -0.30
N GLU A 85 19.67 14.42 -0.21
CA GLU A 85 18.60 14.55 0.80
C GLU A 85 17.56 13.42 0.64
N VAL A 86 17.13 13.16 -0.59
CA VAL A 86 16.12 12.15 -0.91
C VAL A 86 16.67 10.74 -0.70
N ARG A 87 17.93 10.49 -1.07
CA ARG A 87 18.64 9.23 -0.83
C ARG A 87 18.72 8.92 0.67
N GLU A 88 19.01 9.92 1.51
CA GLU A 88 19.06 9.75 2.97
C GLU A 88 17.66 9.50 3.57
N ARG A 89 16.62 10.20 3.08
CA ARG A 89 15.23 9.97 3.49
C ARG A 89 14.75 8.56 3.14
N ILE A 90 15.04 8.08 1.93
CA ILE A 90 14.72 6.72 1.49
C ILE A 90 15.46 5.70 2.35
N ARG A 91 16.75 5.92 2.62
CA ARG A 91 17.54 5.05 3.51
C ARG A 91 16.95 4.98 4.92
N LYS A 92 16.57 6.12 5.52
CA LYS A 92 15.91 6.17 6.84
C LYS A 92 14.53 5.48 6.82
N PHE A 93 13.78 5.64 5.74
CA PHE A 93 12.49 4.96 5.55
C PHE A 93 12.66 3.44 5.47
N GLN A 94 13.59 2.95 4.65
CA GLN A 94 13.91 1.53 4.54
C GLN A 94 14.44 0.94 5.86
N GLN A 95 15.29 1.68 6.59
CA GLN A 95 15.78 1.24 7.90
C GLN A 95 14.64 1.13 8.92
N LYS A 96 13.76 2.13 9.01
CA LYS A 96 12.59 2.08 9.90
C LYS A 96 11.61 0.98 9.49
N GLY A 97 11.40 0.76 8.19
CA GLY A 97 10.56 -0.31 7.66
C GLY A 97 11.11 -1.69 7.99
N ARG A 98 12.42 -1.91 7.79
CA ARG A 98 13.09 -3.14 8.19
C ARG A 98 13.00 -3.36 9.69
N LEU A 99 13.23 -2.34 10.52
CA LEU A 99 13.14 -2.47 11.98
C LEU A 99 11.73 -2.92 12.43
N LYS A 100 10.68 -2.31 11.85
CA LYS A 100 9.29 -2.67 12.13
C LYS A 100 8.93 -4.08 11.62
N GLY A 101 9.41 -4.44 10.44
CA GLY A 101 9.24 -5.79 9.88
C GLY A 101 9.94 -6.86 10.71
N PHE A 102 11.19 -6.61 11.10
CA PHE A 102 11.95 -7.48 11.99
C PHE A 102 11.29 -7.61 13.36
N SER A 103 10.75 -6.53 13.94
CA SER A 103 10.04 -6.63 15.22
C SER A 103 8.78 -7.47 15.13
N VAL A 104 8.02 -7.38 14.03
CA VAL A 104 6.84 -8.25 13.80
C VAL A 104 7.26 -9.71 13.63
N ILE A 105 8.32 -9.99 12.86
CA ILE A 105 8.86 -11.34 12.70
C ILE A 105 9.38 -11.89 14.02
N ILE A 106 10.11 -11.11 14.81
CA ILE A 106 10.63 -11.50 16.12
C ILE A 106 9.48 -11.79 17.09
N ILE A 107 8.46 -10.94 17.15
CA ILE A 107 7.28 -11.17 17.99
C ILE A 107 6.55 -12.44 17.52
N ALA A 108 6.38 -12.64 16.22
CA ALA A 108 5.74 -13.84 15.68
C ALA A 108 6.54 -15.11 16.01
N LEU A 109 7.87 -15.08 15.92
CA LEU A 109 8.76 -16.21 16.25
C LEU A 109 8.76 -16.51 17.75
N ILE A 110 8.77 -15.49 18.60
CA ILE A 110 8.68 -15.64 20.06
C ILE A 110 7.31 -16.24 20.44
N SER A 111 6.22 -15.68 19.93
CA SER A 111 4.87 -16.19 20.17
C SER A 111 4.72 -17.64 19.70
N PHE A 112 5.28 -17.98 18.54
CA PHE A 112 5.27 -19.35 18.01
C PHE A 112 6.07 -20.32 18.89
N TYR A 113 7.22 -19.90 19.40
CA TYR A 113 8.05 -20.72 20.28
C TYR A 113 7.35 -21.01 21.62
N PHE A 114 6.77 -19.98 22.26
CA PHE A 114 6.00 -20.13 23.50
C PHE A 114 4.75 -20.99 23.30
N ALA A 115 4.03 -20.79 22.20
CA ALA A 115 2.88 -21.60 21.83
C ALA A 115 3.29 -23.08 21.64
N ARG A 116 4.40 -23.34 20.95
CA ARG A 116 4.94 -24.69 20.80
C ARG A 116 5.29 -25.31 22.16
N GLU A 117 5.99 -24.59 23.03
CA GLU A 117 6.39 -25.11 24.33
C GLU A 117 5.18 -25.43 25.23
N ALA A 118 4.18 -24.54 25.24
CA ALA A 118 2.91 -24.77 25.94
C ALA A 118 2.15 -25.99 25.38
N TYR A 119 2.10 -26.16 24.06
CA TYR A 119 1.51 -27.36 23.43
C TYR A 119 2.22 -28.65 23.82
N TRP A 120 3.55 -28.64 23.89
CA TRP A 120 4.32 -29.83 24.26
C TRP A 120 4.24 -30.14 25.76
N SER A 121 3.98 -29.13 26.60
CA SER A 121 3.82 -29.29 28.05
C SER A 121 2.45 -29.79 28.45
N ASP A 122 1.38 -29.34 27.79
CA ASP A 122 0.01 -29.80 28.03
C ASP A 122 -0.82 -29.72 26.74
N PRO A 123 -0.70 -30.73 25.86
CA PRO A 123 -1.34 -30.73 24.55
C PRO A 123 -2.87 -30.82 24.63
N GLU A 124 -3.43 -31.37 25.71
CA GLU A 124 -4.88 -31.57 25.88
C GLU A 124 -5.58 -30.27 26.27
N ASN A 125 -4.90 -29.36 26.97
CA ASN A 125 -5.44 -28.05 27.38
C ASN A 125 -4.82 -26.87 26.65
N PHE A 126 -4.11 -27.09 25.54
CA PHE A 126 -3.39 -26.03 24.84
C PHE A 126 -4.33 -24.93 24.27
N LEU A 127 -5.56 -25.30 23.91
CA LEU A 127 -6.64 -24.38 23.54
C LEU A 127 -8.00 -24.99 23.93
N PRO A 128 -8.40 -24.96 25.20
CA PRO A 128 -9.65 -25.56 25.63
C PRO A 128 -10.81 -24.62 25.26
N GLY A 129 -11.65 -25.03 24.30
CA GLY A 129 -12.86 -24.32 23.92
C GLY A 129 -12.79 -23.49 22.64
N ILE A 130 -11.80 -23.72 21.78
CA ILE A 130 -11.89 -23.42 20.33
C ILE A 130 -12.17 -24.73 19.59
#